data_AF-A0A7X8G3E1-F1
#
_entry.id   AF-A0A7X8G3E1-F1
#
_cell.length_a   1.000
_cell.length_b   1.000
_cell.length_c   1.000
_cell.angle_alpha   90.00
_cell.angle_beta   90.00
_cell.angle_gamma   90.00
#
_symmetry.space_group_name_H-M   'P 1'
#
loop_
_entity.id
_entity.type
_entity.pdbx_description
1 polymer ?
#
loop_
_entity_poly.entity_id
_entity_poly.type
_entity_poly.pdbx_seq_one_letter_code
_entity_poly.pdbx_strand_id
1 'polypeptide(L)'
;MKIFKATTRKAISLIFIFVFILNTFAYAGVNPTREELEYMIERVAEKRAIPSILLKAIARVESCYEHYNKDGSPKITGTSIGLMQINNRSGGYDSEKLKYDIMYNIEAGADVLLSKWNMSSNNKVSSVGNMDPNILENWYFALWAYNGWVGSNNPHTISSYAKKYTYQQLVYDVIEKEYGGKIHNIDFSYLPATGKPSRSLAVPTPLYTNSGGIILYEEGDYVRTDGLREKFYLRDGPAGKYVHEISSNQLALIGEGPVLQNGYYWYKVYIDDNTEGWIERNFLLRTGDIEYGRYAFEDISFHWARKIIMELLGKDIVSEAEYFNPDNYITKEEFCILLSKTLDYARYDDALKSSADEEESVESETDSEEPSSEPEETSLEPEATESEHEEISSKPEETADFLQGTENINPWAVEYVENVYKLGLVDELINPLEYLKRKEAAVFIANLFEISKEFSSLDIKTVFTDIEDLNEEEIKAVKTVYTNSIMSGKSSGIFSPDSFLTRAEAAAIMAKISNRLFSGL
;
A
#
# COMPACT_ATOMS: atom_id res chain seq x y z
N MET A 1 0.76 -41.57 53.58
CA MET A 1 1.46 -41.47 52.28
C MET A 1 2.91 -41.10 52.56
N LYS A 2 3.90 -41.95 52.21
CA LYS A 2 5.33 -41.70 52.47
C LYS A 2 5.84 -40.66 51.46
N ILE A 3 5.89 -39.39 51.86
CA ILE A 3 6.19 -38.26 50.96
C ILE A 3 7.71 -38.13 50.77
N PHE A 4 8.20 -38.88 49.77
CA PHE A 4 9.51 -38.81 49.06
C PHE A 4 10.82 -38.78 49.88
N LYS A 5 11.80 -39.61 49.47
CA LYS A 5 13.17 -39.66 50.03
C LYS A 5 13.88 -38.31 49.85
N ALA A 6 14.77 -37.94 50.78
CA ALA A 6 15.47 -36.65 50.80
C ALA A 6 16.19 -36.28 49.49
N THR A 7 16.69 -37.27 48.76
CA THR A 7 17.32 -37.11 47.44
C THR A 7 16.32 -36.63 46.37
N THR A 8 15.07 -37.10 46.45
CA THR A 8 13.99 -36.71 45.53
C THR A 8 13.50 -35.29 45.80
N ARG A 9 13.53 -34.81 47.05
CA ARG A 9 13.24 -33.39 47.37
C ARG A 9 14.29 -32.44 46.80
N LYS A 10 15.58 -32.81 46.86
CA LYS A 10 16.66 -31.99 46.26
C LYS A 10 16.54 -31.91 44.74
N ALA A 11 16.20 -33.01 44.08
CA ALA A 11 15.98 -33.03 42.63
C ALA A 11 14.76 -32.19 42.22
N ILE A 12 13.64 -32.27 42.94
CA ILE A 12 12.44 -31.46 42.67
C ILE A 12 12.71 -29.96 42.93
N SER A 13 13.44 -29.60 44.00
CA SER A 13 13.83 -28.21 44.25
C SER A 13 14.80 -27.68 43.19
N LEU A 14 15.74 -28.49 42.70
CA LEU A 14 16.63 -28.12 41.59
C LEU A 14 15.86 -27.93 40.28
N ILE A 15 14.88 -28.78 39.98
CA ILE A 15 14.01 -28.61 38.80
C ILE A 15 13.16 -27.34 38.94
N PHE A 16 12.59 -27.06 40.11
CA PHE A 16 11.84 -25.81 40.33
C PHE A 16 12.74 -24.57 40.22
N ILE A 17 13.97 -24.61 40.74
CA ILE A 17 14.96 -23.53 40.59
C ILE A 17 15.37 -23.40 39.13
N PHE A 18 15.56 -24.49 38.39
CA PHE A 18 15.93 -24.47 36.97
C PHE A 18 14.78 -24.02 36.06
N VAL A 19 13.52 -24.36 36.38
CA VAL A 19 12.30 -23.85 35.73
C VAL A 19 12.04 -22.39 36.10
N PHE A 20 12.42 -21.94 37.30
CA PHE A 20 12.44 -20.51 37.65
C PHE A 20 13.54 -19.75 36.88
N ILE A 21 14.74 -20.32 36.76
CA ILE A 21 15.86 -19.71 36.04
C ILE A 21 15.58 -19.66 34.52
N LEU A 22 14.91 -20.68 33.95
CA LEU A 22 14.47 -20.68 32.55
C LEU A 22 13.28 -19.73 32.31
N ASN A 23 12.38 -19.53 33.28
CA ASN A 23 11.36 -18.47 33.20
C ASN A 23 11.92 -17.06 33.45
N THR A 24 13.13 -16.93 33.98
CA THR A 24 13.81 -15.63 34.11
C THR A 24 14.66 -15.25 32.90
N PHE A 25 14.61 -16.00 31.80
CA PHE A 25 14.69 -15.34 30.49
C PHE A 25 13.37 -14.58 30.30
N ALA A 26 13.19 -13.53 31.10
CA ALA A 26 12.28 -12.45 30.79
C ALA A 26 12.55 -12.10 29.32
N TYR A 27 11.52 -12.15 28.48
CA TYR A 27 11.60 -11.76 27.09
C TYR A 27 12.30 -10.41 27.01
N ALA A 28 13.59 -10.41 26.68
CA ALA A 28 14.35 -9.20 26.48
C ALA A 28 13.86 -8.64 25.14
N GLY A 29 12.97 -7.66 25.20
CA GLY A 29 12.42 -7.04 24.01
C GLY A 29 13.53 -6.36 23.22
N VAL A 30 13.51 -6.54 21.91
CA VAL A 30 14.45 -5.90 20.99
C VAL A 30 13.68 -4.87 20.18
N ASN A 31 14.22 -3.65 20.09
CA ASN A 31 13.64 -2.65 19.20
C ASN A 31 13.88 -3.09 17.74
N PRO A 32 12.83 -3.15 16.90
CA PRO A 32 13.00 -3.27 15.46
C PRO A 32 13.84 -2.12 14.91
N THR A 33 14.30 -2.26 13.67
CA THR A 33 14.94 -1.16 12.95
C THR A 33 14.00 0.04 12.84
N ARG A 34 14.57 1.22 12.60
CA ARG A 34 13.76 2.44 12.43
C ARG A 34 12.82 2.29 11.23
N GLU A 35 13.32 1.70 10.15
CA GLU A 35 12.59 1.45 8.92
C GLU A 35 11.37 0.54 9.18
N GLU A 36 11.55 -0.56 9.92
CA GLU A 36 10.45 -1.44 10.32
C GLU A 36 9.42 -0.73 11.20
N LEU A 37 9.87 0.07 12.18
CA LEU A 37 8.98 0.84 13.05
C LEU A 37 8.17 1.89 12.27
N GLU A 38 8.82 2.60 11.36
CA GLU A 38 8.17 3.58 10.51
C GLU A 38 7.13 2.93 9.58
N TYR A 39 7.45 1.77 9.01
CA TYR A 39 6.50 0.98 8.23
C TYR A 39 5.28 0.55 9.05
N MET A 40 5.48 0.05 10.28
CA MET A 40 4.37 -0.29 11.18
C MET A 40 3.50 0.94 11.50
N ILE A 41 4.14 2.11 11.73
CA ILE A 41 3.43 3.37 11.99
C ILE A 41 2.63 3.81 10.76
N GLU A 42 3.18 3.71 9.55
CA GLU A 42 2.47 4.04 8.31
C GLU A 42 1.22 3.19 8.13
N ARG A 43 1.33 1.87 8.30
CA ARG A 43 0.19 0.95 8.20
C ARG A 43 -0.94 1.33 9.16
N VAL A 44 -0.62 1.70 10.39
CA VAL A 44 -1.62 2.17 11.35
C VAL A 44 -2.17 3.54 10.94
N ALA A 45 -1.33 4.47 10.50
CA ALA A 45 -1.74 5.80 10.11
C ALA A 45 -2.73 5.78 8.92
N GLU A 46 -2.42 5.01 7.88
CA GLU A 46 -3.27 4.79 6.70
C GLU A 46 -4.64 4.22 7.08
N LYS A 47 -4.63 3.15 7.89
CA LYS A 47 -5.84 2.51 8.43
C LYS A 47 -6.72 3.50 9.21
N ARG A 48 -6.09 4.44 9.90
CA ARG A 48 -6.78 5.40 10.78
C ARG A 48 -7.02 6.75 10.14
N ALA A 49 -6.70 6.96 8.86
CA ALA A 49 -6.76 8.26 8.20
C ALA A 49 -6.08 9.37 9.04
N ILE A 50 -4.88 9.07 9.52
CA ILE A 50 -3.99 10.03 10.18
C ILE A 50 -2.79 10.24 9.25
N PRO A 51 -2.28 11.47 9.07
CA PRO A 51 -1.04 11.68 8.34
C PRO A 51 0.12 10.90 8.99
N SER A 52 0.74 9.98 8.25
CA SER A 52 1.75 9.06 8.81
C SER A 52 2.94 9.78 9.44
N ILE A 53 3.40 10.84 8.79
CA ILE A 53 4.50 11.69 9.28
C ILE A 53 4.21 12.34 10.64
N LEU A 54 2.95 12.56 11.01
CA LEU A 54 2.62 13.04 12.36
C LEU A 54 2.86 11.95 13.41
N LEU A 55 2.41 10.72 13.17
CA LEU A 55 2.64 9.62 14.11
C LEU A 55 4.12 9.25 14.20
N LYS A 56 4.84 9.26 13.08
CA LYS A 56 6.30 9.09 13.05
C LYS A 56 7.01 10.14 13.90
N ALA A 57 6.67 11.41 13.68
CA ALA A 57 7.24 12.50 14.45
C ALA A 57 6.89 12.44 15.95
N ILE A 58 5.67 12.02 16.30
CA ILE A 58 5.28 11.74 17.69
C ILE A 58 6.15 10.62 18.27
N ALA A 59 6.29 9.47 17.60
CA ALA A 59 7.13 8.37 18.06
C ALA A 59 8.59 8.83 18.30
N ARG A 60 9.10 9.66 17.39
CA ARG A 60 10.41 10.29 17.52
C ARG A 60 10.52 11.19 18.75
N VAL A 61 9.53 12.05 19.01
CA VAL A 61 9.51 12.96 20.17
C VAL A 61 9.29 12.23 21.50
N GLU A 62 8.41 11.23 21.52
CA GLU A 62 8.02 10.50 22.73
C GLU A 62 9.10 9.55 23.22
N SER A 63 9.78 8.84 22.31
CA SER A 63 10.67 7.75 22.70
C SER A 63 11.95 7.64 21.90
N CYS A 64 12.18 8.50 20.90
CA CYS A 64 13.27 8.35 19.95
C CYS A 64 13.26 7.00 19.20
N TYR A 65 12.08 6.45 18.91
CA TYR A 65 11.90 5.11 18.31
C TYR A 65 12.34 3.94 19.21
N GLU A 66 12.24 4.10 20.53
CA GLU A 66 12.55 3.03 21.48
C GLU A 66 11.28 2.54 22.18
N HIS A 67 10.88 1.30 21.93
CA HIS A 67 9.85 0.60 22.69
C HIS A 67 10.43 -0.09 23.94
N TYR A 68 11.65 -0.62 23.84
CA TYR A 68 12.39 -1.28 24.91
C TYR A 68 13.65 -0.50 25.29
N ASN A 69 14.05 -0.60 26.56
CA ASN A 69 15.33 -0.12 27.05
C ASN A 69 16.48 -1.04 26.57
N LYS A 70 17.73 -0.60 26.76
CA LYS A 70 18.93 -1.39 26.39
C LYS A 70 19.04 -2.76 27.08
N ASP A 71 18.38 -2.93 28.22
CA ASP A 71 18.32 -4.20 28.97
C ASP A 71 17.16 -5.10 28.53
N GLY A 72 16.39 -4.69 27.51
CA GLY A 72 15.23 -5.41 26.99
C GLY A 72 13.95 -5.22 27.79
N SER A 73 13.96 -4.45 28.88
CA SER A 73 12.73 -4.11 29.61
C SER A 73 11.87 -3.12 28.81
N PRO A 74 10.52 -3.18 28.89
CA PRO A 74 9.66 -2.19 28.26
C PRO A 74 9.99 -0.77 28.73
N LYS A 75 10.01 0.20 27.81
CA LYS A 75 10.27 1.61 28.11
C LYS A 75 9.07 2.22 28.82
N ILE A 76 9.18 2.47 30.11
CA ILE A 76 8.08 2.98 30.95
C ILE A 76 8.51 4.26 31.67
N THR A 77 7.75 5.34 31.48
CA THR A 77 7.94 6.63 32.19
C THR A 77 6.71 6.93 33.02
N GLY A 78 6.77 6.69 34.34
CA GLY A 78 5.61 6.82 35.21
C GLY A 78 4.51 5.82 34.82
N THR A 79 3.39 6.29 34.29
CA THR A 79 2.28 5.45 33.77
C THR A 79 2.21 5.40 32.24
N SER A 80 3.21 5.97 31.56
CA SER A 80 3.32 5.97 30.10
C SER A 80 4.20 4.81 29.62
N ILE A 81 3.75 4.07 28.60
CA ILE A 81 4.35 2.79 28.20
C ILE A 81 4.70 2.79 26.71
N GLY A 82 5.90 2.30 26.39
CA GLY A 82 6.36 1.90 25.05
C GLY A 82 6.64 3.05 24.09
N LEU A 83 6.73 2.70 22.81
CA LEU A 83 7.11 3.58 21.69
C LEU A 83 6.34 4.91 21.66
N MET A 84 5.02 4.85 21.84
CA MET A 84 4.13 6.03 21.76
C MET A 84 3.85 6.68 23.12
N GLN A 85 4.51 6.21 24.20
CA GLN A 85 4.39 6.66 25.59
C GLN A 85 2.92 6.75 26.08
N ILE A 86 2.15 5.69 25.84
CA ILE A 86 0.70 5.65 26.13
C ILE A 86 0.44 5.68 27.63
N ASN A 87 -0.21 6.74 28.10
CA ASN A 87 -0.60 6.88 29.50
C ASN A 87 -1.77 5.95 29.82
N ASN A 88 -1.51 4.89 30.59
CA ASN A 88 -2.53 3.90 30.94
C ASN A 88 -3.02 3.99 32.40
N ARG A 89 -2.97 5.18 33.02
CA ARG A 89 -3.36 5.35 34.44
C ARG A 89 -4.80 4.92 34.74
N SER A 90 -5.70 5.08 33.77
CA SER A 90 -7.13 4.75 33.92
C SER A 90 -7.48 3.33 33.47
N GLY A 91 -6.50 2.54 33.01
CA GLY A 91 -6.72 1.17 32.54
C GLY A 91 -7.56 1.08 31.26
N GLY A 92 -7.45 2.06 30.36
CA GLY A 92 -8.20 2.08 29.10
C GLY A 92 -7.66 1.13 28.03
N TYR A 93 -6.45 0.62 28.22
CA TYR A 93 -5.76 -0.29 27.30
C TYR A 93 -5.23 -1.52 28.04
N ASP A 94 -5.01 -2.61 27.32
CA ASP A 94 -4.34 -3.80 27.84
C ASP A 94 -2.87 -3.48 28.15
N SER A 95 -2.50 -3.56 29.43
CA SER A 95 -1.16 -3.17 29.89
C SER A 95 -0.06 -4.13 29.45
N GLU A 96 -0.36 -5.41 29.25
CA GLU A 96 0.64 -6.37 28.79
C GLU A 96 0.87 -6.22 27.29
N LYS A 97 -0.19 -6.02 26.51
CA LYS A 97 -0.04 -5.69 25.09
C LYS A 97 0.71 -4.38 24.87
N LEU A 98 0.42 -3.33 25.66
CA LEU A 98 1.17 -2.07 25.54
C LEU A 98 2.68 -2.21 25.74
N LYS A 99 3.13 -3.20 26.55
CA LYS A 99 4.54 -3.43 26.89
C LYS A 99 5.28 -4.32 25.90
N TYR A 100 4.57 -5.23 25.24
CA TYR A 100 5.18 -6.35 24.50
C TYR A 100 4.70 -6.48 23.05
N ASP A 101 3.60 -5.82 22.70
CA ASP A 101 3.07 -5.74 21.33
C ASP A 101 3.26 -4.31 20.82
N ILE A 102 4.29 -4.14 19.99
CA ILE A 102 4.66 -2.85 19.40
C ILE A 102 3.52 -2.32 18.53
N MET A 103 2.85 -3.19 17.76
CA MET A 103 1.75 -2.78 16.88
C MET A 103 0.55 -2.29 17.70
N TYR A 104 0.19 -3.00 18.77
CA TYR A 104 -0.85 -2.55 19.70
C TYR A 104 -0.51 -1.20 20.35
N ASN A 105 0.76 -0.97 20.70
CA ASN A 105 1.22 0.33 21.24
C ASN A 105 1.08 1.46 20.22
N ILE A 106 1.39 1.21 18.94
CA ILE A 106 1.20 2.15 17.84
C ILE A 106 -0.29 2.43 17.62
N GLU A 107 -1.14 1.40 17.53
CA GLU A 107 -2.60 1.55 17.40
C GLU A 107 -3.20 2.34 18.56
N ALA A 108 -2.72 2.11 19.79
CA ALA A 108 -3.14 2.88 20.96
C ALA A 108 -2.70 4.35 20.86
N GLY A 109 -1.50 4.63 20.33
CA GLY A 109 -1.03 6.00 20.07
C GLY A 109 -1.92 6.73 19.06
N ALA A 110 -2.27 6.05 17.97
CA ALA A 110 -3.21 6.56 16.98
C ALA A 110 -4.60 6.84 17.59
N ASP A 111 -5.15 5.93 18.40
CA ASP A 111 -6.46 6.14 19.06
C ASP A 111 -6.40 7.27 20.10
N VAL A 112 -5.30 7.42 20.84
CA VAL A 112 -5.09 8.58 21.74
C VAL A 112 -5.09 9.88 20.93
N LEU A 113 -4.37 9.95 19.81
CA LEU A 113 -4.34 11.14 18.97
C LEU A 113 -5.71 11.46 18.38
N LEU A 114 -6.43 10.46 17.86
CA LEU A 114 -7.80 10.63 17.37
C LEU A 114 -8.76 11.05 18.49
N SER A 115 -8.55 10.57 19.72
CA SER A 115 -9.30 11.05 20.88
C SER A 115 -9.07 12.54 21.12
N LYS A 116 -7.84 13.03 20.98
CA LYS A 116 -7.52 14.46 21.11
C LYS A 116 -8.10 15.30 19.98
N TRP A 117 -8.03 14.78 18.76
CA TRP A 117 -8.70 15.36 17.61
C TRP A 117 -10.21 15.46 17.82
N ASN A 118 -10.85 14.39 18.32
CA ASN A 118 -12.27 14.37 18.66
C ASN A 118 -12.61 15.39 19.77
N MET A 119 -11.69 15.65 20.70
CA MET A 119 -11.88 16.72 21.69
C MET A 119 -11.97 18.10 21.02
N SER A 120 -11.21 18.36 19.96
CA SER A 120 -11.34 19.58 19.15
C SER A 120 -12.68 19.63 18.41
N SER A 121 -13.06 18.52 17.77
CA SER A 121 -14.34 18.39 17.06
C SER A 121 -15.56 18.67 17.94
N ASN A 122 -15.47 18.32 19.24
CA ASN A 122 -16.53 18.54 20.23
C ASN A 122 -16.35 19.81 21.10
N ASN A 123 -15.55 20.79 20.65
CA ASN A 123 -15.31 22.06 21.37
C ASN A 123 -14.80 21.88 22.82
N LYS A 124 -14.08 20.79 23.11
CA LYS A 124 -13.39 20.55 24.39
C LYS A 124 -11.93 21.00 24.36
N VAL A 125 -11.38 21.13 23.16
CA VAL A 125 -10.05 21.65 22.82
C VAL A 125 -10.23 22.59 21.65
N SER A 126 -9.35 23.58 21.52
CA SER A 126 -9.39 24.51 20.37
C SER A 126 -9.19 23.77 19.04
N SER A 127 -9.60 24.38 17.94
CA SER A 127 -9.49 23.81 16.58
C SER A 127 -8.83 24.77 15.60
N VAL A 128 -8.43 24.23 14.45
CA VAL A 128 -7.85 25.00 13.34
C VAL A 128 -8.72 24.77 12.11
N GLY A 129 -9.12 25.85 11.46
CA GLY A 129 -9.91 25.88 10.24
C GLY A 129 -11.18 25.05 10.29
N ASN A 130 -11.43 24.34 9.19
CA ASN A 130 -12.52 23.38 9.05
C ASN A 130 -12.19 22.00 9.65
N MET A 131 -11.04 21.87 10.31
CA MET A 131 -10.50 20.60 10.78
C MET A 131 -10.35 19.56 9.66
N ASP A 132 -9.98 19.92 8.43
CA ASP A 132 -9.60 18.89 7.46
C ASP A 132 -8.41 18.06 8.00
N PRO A 133 -8.55 16.74 8.26
CA PRO A 133 -7.47 15.92 8.80
C PRO A 133 -6.34 15.71 7.80
N ASN A 134 -6.57 15.97 6.51
CA ASN A 134 -5.54 15.90 5.48
C ASN A 134 -4.66 17.15 5.43
N ILE A 135 -4.86 18.13 6.31
CA ILE A 135 -3.98 19.30 6.46
C ILE A 135 -3.18 19.15 7.75
N LEU A 136 -1.85 19.04 7.65
CA LEU A 136 -0.96 18.80 8.80
C LEU A 136 -1.12 19.88 9.88
N GLU A 137 -1.20 21.14 9.47
CA GLU A 137 -1.33 22.29 10.36
C GLU A 137 -2.62 22.24 11.21
N ASN A 138 -3.67 21.57 10.72
CA ASN A 138 -4.93 21.49 11.44
C ASN A 138 -4.83 20.65 12.73
N TRP A 139 -3.78 19.81 12.85
CA TRP A 139 -3.54 18.96 14.01
C TRP A 139 -2.91 19.68 15.21
N TYR A 140 -2.56 20.97 15.09
CA TYR A 140 -1.82 21.73 16.11
C TYR A 140 -2.36 21.55 17.53
N PHE A 141 -3.67 21.73 17.74
CA PHE A 141 -4.26 21.61 19.08
C PHE A 141 -4.45 20.17 19.53
N ALA A 142 -4.63 19.22 18.61
CA ALA A 142 -4.63 17.80 18.94
C ALA A 142 -3.25 17.36 19.44
N LEU A 143 -2.16 17.83 18.82
CA LEU A 143 -0.78 17.61 19.27
C LEU A 143 -0.54 18.21 20.67
N TRP A 144 -1.00 19.45 20.89
CA TRP A 144 -0.94 20.07 22.23
C TRP A 144 -1.67 19.20 23.27
N ALA A 145 -2.86 18.71 22.92
CA ALA A 145 -3.67 17.88 23.80
C ALA A 145 -3.10 16.45 23.98
N TYR A 146 -2.34 15.93 23.01
CA TYR A 146 -1.65 14.65 23.10
C TYR A 146 -0.64 14.68 24.26
N ASN A 147 0.14 15.77 24.34
CA ASN A 147 1.05 16.04 25.44
C ASN A 147 0.37 16.64 26.69
N GLY A 148 -0.95 16.45 26.85
CA GLY A 148 -1.67 16.68 28.11
C GLY A 148 -2.45 17.99 28.24
N TRP A 149 -2.59 18.81 27.19
CA TRP A 149 -3.37 20.06 27.19
C TRP A 149 -3.04 20.98 28.39
N VAL A 150 -1.75 21.31 28.54
CA VAL A 150 -1.20 22.13 29.63
C VAL A 150 -0.72 23.50 29.16
N GLY A 151 -0.74 24.52 30.03
CA GLY A 151 -0.35 25.89 29.68
C GLY A 151 1.13 26.06 29.30
N SER A 152 2.01 25.14 29.73
CA SER A 152 3.43 25.13 29.37
C SER A 152 3.71 24.75 27.91
N ASN A 153 2.67 24.39 27.15
CA ASN A 153 2.72 24.19 25.70
C ASN A 153 2.18 25.41 24.92
N ASN A 154 1.95 26.54 25.60
CA ASN A 154 1.64 27.82 24.97
C ASN A 154 2.94 28.48 24.46
N PRO A 155 3.04 28.80 23.15
CA PRO A 155 4.26 29.39 22.57
C PRO A 155 4.64 30.73 23.19
N HIS A 156 3.69 31.52 23.72
CA HIS A 156 3.99 32.79 24.40
C HIS A 156 4.69 32.63 25.76
N THR A 157 4.75 31.40 26.30
CA THR A 157 5.33 31.12 27.62
C THR A 157 6.73 30.51 27.55
N ILE A 158 7.26 30.28 26.35
CA ILE A 158 8.57 29.70 26.10
C ILE A 158 9.66 30.71 26.49
N SER A 159 10.58 30.29 27.36
CA SER A 159 11.77 31.07 27.72
C SER A 159 13.01 30.23 27.46
N SER A 160 14.03 30.86 26.87
CA SER A 160 15.28 30.18 26.45
C SER A 160 16.02 29.45 27.58
N TYR A 161 15.77 29.83 28.84
CA TYR A 161 16.40 29.24 30.01
C TYR A 161 15.71 27.99 30.57
N ALA A 162 14.41 27.77 30.31
CA ALA A 162 13.63 26.68 30.92
C ALA A 162 13.07 25.68 29.91
N LYS A 163 12.62 26.14 28.74
CA LYS A 163 12.05 25.29 27.69
C LYS A 163 12.19 26.01 26.36
N LYS A 164 12.89 25.39 25.40
CA LYS A 164 13.20 26.04 24.12
C LYS A 164 12.05 25.94 23.09
N TYR A 165 11.25 24.88 23.14
CA TYR A 165 10.20 24.59 22.17
C TYR A 165 8.95 24.02 22.85
N THR A 166 7.76 24.32 22.34
CA THR A 166 6.52 23.62 22.72
C THR A 166 6.53 22.20 22.16
N TYR A 167 5.66 21.32 22.66
CA TYR A 167 5.56 19.96 22.14
C TYR A 167 5.17 19.94 20.66
N GLN A 168 4.20 20.78 20.27
CA GLN A 168 3.75 20.93 18.89
C GLN A 168 4.90 21.35 17.98
N GLN A 169 5.73 22.30 18.44
CA GLN A 169 6.90 22.73 17.68
C GLN A 169 7.94 21.61 17.56
N LEU A 170 8.16 20.80 18.59
CA LEU A 170 9.08 19.65 18.49
C LEU A 170 8.62 18.64 17.44
N VAL A 171 7.32 18.35 17.36
CA VAL A 171 6.76 17.46 16.33
C VAL A 171 6.95 18.06 14.94
N TYR A 172 6.63 19.34 14.75
CA TYR A 172 6.82 20.02 13.47
C TYR A 172 8.30 20.10 13.06
N ASP A 173 9.20 20.42 13.99
CA ASP A 173 10.64 20.45 13.73
C ASP A 173 11.17 19.08 13.28
N VAL A 174 10.65 17.99 13.86
CA VAL A 174 10.98 16.63 13.40
C VAL A 174 10.48 16.39 11.99
N ILE A 175 9.25 16.81 11.66
CA ILE A 175 8.71 16.68 10.29
C ILE A 175 9.59 17.42 9.28
N GLU A 176 9.86 18.70 9.53
CA GLU A 176 10.66 19.52 8.63
C GLU A 176 12.08 18.95 8.43
N LYS A 177 12.68 18.42 9.50
CA LYS A 177 14.06 17.94 9.50
C LYS A 177 14.21 16.52 8.93
N GLU A 178 13.29 15.62 9.26
CA GLU A 178 13.44 14.18 8.98
C GLU A 178 12.56 13.70 7.82
N TYR A 179 11.45 14.38 7.50
CA TYR A 179 10.52 13.98 6.44
C TYR A 179 10.33 15.03 5.32
N GLY A 180 10.86 16.25 5.53
CA GLY A 180 10.73 17.35 4.58
C GLY A 180 9.35 18.01 4.61
N GLY A 181 9.23 19.14 3.93
CA GLY A 181 8.02 19.98 3.94
C GLY A 181 8.01 20.95 5.11
N LYS A 182 7.98 22.25 4.81
CA LYS A 182 7.94 23.32 5.82
C LYS A 182 6.54 23.40 6.42
N ILE A 183 6.40 23.20 7.73
CA ILE A 183 5.12 23.28 8.43
C ILE A 183 4.87 24.71 8.89
N HIS A 184 3.70 25.24 8.57
CA HIS A 184 3.36 26.61 8.94
C HIS A 184 2.58 26.61 10.24
N ASN A 185 3.12 27.24 11.29
CA ASN A 185 2.37 27.40 12.53
C ASN A 185 1.09 28.21 12.30
N ILE A 186 0.09 27.96 13.15
CA ILE A 186 -1.05 28.87 13.31
C ILE A 186 -0.55 30.27 13.71
N ASP A 187 -1.34 31.29 13.41
CA ASP A 187 -1.04 32.64 13.92
C ASP A 187 -1.19 32.66 15.44
N PHE A 188 -0.09 32.85 16.16
CA PHE A 188 -0.08 32.87 17.61
C PHE A 188 -0.78 34.09 18.20
N SER A 189 -1.09 35.13 17.42
CA SER A 189 -1.86 36.30 17.87
C SER A 189 -3.25 35.94 18.42
N TYR A 190 -3.81 34.80 17.98
CA TYR A 190 -5.08 34.26 18.49
C TYR A 190 -4.97 33.59 19.87
N LEU A 191 -3.75 33.30 20.34
CA LEU A 191 -3.52 32.60 21.60
C LEU A 191 -3.40 33.58 22.77
N PRO A 192 -3.85 33.20 23.98
CA PRO A 192 -3.66 34.04 25.16
C PRO A 192 -2.16 34.18 25.49
N ALA A 193 -1.79 35.28 26.17
CA ALA A 193 -0.41 35.53 26.58
C ALA A 193 0.15 34.43 27.51
N THR A 194 -0.70 33.80 28.33
CA THR A 194 -0.33 32.68 29.19
C THR A 194 -1.47 31.66 29.30
N GLY A 195 -1.18 30.47 29.80
CA GLY A 195 -2.19 29.45 30.04
C GLY A 195 -2.73 28.81 28.76
N LYS A 196 -3.95 28.29 28.82
CA LYS A 196 -4.59 27.55 27.72
C LYS A 196 -5.58 28.45 27.00
N PRO A 197 -5.72 28.34 25.66
CA PRO A 197 -6.78 29.03 24.95
C PRO A 197 -8.18 28.55 25.38
N SER A 198 -9.21 29.31 25.01
CA SER A 198 -10.60 28.88 25.17
C SER A 198 -10.83 27.56 24.42
N ARG A 199 -11.61 26.66 25.01
CA ARG A 199 -11.97 25.38 24.38
C ARG A 199 -12.82 25.55 23.11
N SER A 200 -13.48 26.70 22.96
CA SER A 200 -14.27 27.07 21.78
C SER A 200 -13.48 27.92 20.78
N LEU A 201 -12.19 28.16 21.01
CA LEU A 201 -11.37 28.91 20.06
C LEU A 201 -11.18 28.08 18.80
N ALA A 202 -11.57 28.64 17.66
CA ALA A 202 -11.22 28.16 16.34
C ALA A 202 -10.32 29.22 15.69
N VAL A 203 -9.10 28.83 15.30
CA VAL A 203 -8.18 29.72 14.57
C VAL A 203 -8.21 29.38 13.07
N PRO A 204 -7.95 30.33 12.16
CA PRO A 204 -7.88 30.01 10.73
C PRO A 204 -6.76 29.01 10.42
N THR A 205 -6.97 28.16 9.40
CA THR A 205 -5.87 27.42 8.79
C THR A 205 -4.85 28.39 8.19
N PRO A 206 -3.54 28.18 8.38
CA PRO A 206 -2.51 29.00 7.74
C PRO A 206 -2.67 29.07 6.22
N LEU A 207 -2.19 30.16 5.60
CA LEU A 207 -2.30 30.35 4.14
C LEU A 207 -1.57 29.27 3.33
N TYR A 208 -0.42 28.82 3.85
CA TYR A 208 0.38 27.76 3.26
C TYR A 208 0.25 26.52 4.11
N THR A 209 -0.11 25.41 3.50
CA THR A 209 -0.42 24.16 4.18
C THR A 209 0.25 22.99 3.51
N ASN A 210 0.41 21.90 4.25
CA ASN A 210 0.93 20.64 3.75
C ASN A 210 -0.15 19.58 3.80
N SER A 211 -0.27 18.82 2.71
CA SER A 211 -1.15 17.65 2.64
C SER A 211 -0.58 16.51 3.48
N GLY A 212 -1.45 15.80 4.18
CA GLY A 212 -1.11 14.66 5.01
C GLY A 212 -1.10 13.32 4.27
N GLY A 213 -1.51 13.30 3.00
CA GLY A 213 -1.55 12.09 2.17
C GLY A 213 -2.61 11.07 2.60
N ILE A 214 -3.72 11.52 3.19
CA ILE A 214 -4.82 10.62 3.59
C ILE A 214 -5.46 9.99 2.35
N ILE A 215 -5.50 8.66 2.33
CA ILE A 215 -6.14 7.89 1.28
C ILE A 215 -7.65 7.78 1.58
N LEU A 216 -8.43 8.31 0.64
CA LEU A 216 -9.88 8.26 0.61
C LEU A 216 -10.36 7.02 -0.15
N TYR A 217 -11.63 6.67 0.07
CA TYR A 217 -12.30 5.53 -0.53
C TYR A 217 -13.30 6.00 -1.58
N GLU A 218 -13.67 5.07 -2.45
CA GLU A 218 -14.54 5.32 -3.60
C GLU A 218 -15.90 4.65 -3.38
N GLU A 219 -16.93 5.15 -4.06
CA GLU A 219 -18.19 4.43 -4.21
C GLU A 219 -17.91 3.06 -4.86
N GLY A 220 -18.54 2.01 -4.33
CA GLY A 220 -18.27 0.63 -4.76
C GLY A 220 -17.17 -0.08 -3.96
N ASP A 221 -16.40 0.60 -3.10
CA ASP A 221 -15.41 -0.08 -2.25
C ASP A 221 -16.12 -0.94 -1.16
N TYR A 222 -15.68 -2.19 -1.01
CA TYR A 222 -16.03 -3.04 0.13
C TYR A 222 -15.16 -2.68 1.32
N VAL A 223 -15.79 -2.45 2.47
CA VAL A 223 -15.11 -2.10 3.72
C VAL A 223 -15.55 -3.01 4.86
N ARG A 224 -14.73 -3.05 5.92
CA ARG A 224 -15.14 -3.57 7.22
C ARG A 224 -14.83 -2.57 8.33
N THR A 225 -15.61 -2.60 9.41
CA THR A 225 -15.22 -1.92 10.64
C THR A 225 -13.99 -2.59 11.25
N ASP A 226 -13.05 -1.78 11.75
CA ASP A 226 -11.81 -2.28 12.34
C ASP A 226 -11.31 -1.36 13.45
N GLY A 227 -10.76 -1.95 14.52
CA GLY A 227 -9.82 -1.31 15.44
C GLY A 227 -9.88 -1.81 16.86
N LEU A 228 -9.27 -1.04 17.78
CA LEU A 228 -9.18 -1.39 19.20
C LEU A 228 -10.55 -1.39 19.91
N ARG A 229 -11.58 -0.81 19.27
CA ARG A 229 -12.94 -0.73 19.80
C ARG A 229 -13.78 -1.91 19.34
N GLU A 230 -14.67 -2.38 20.19
CA GLU A 230 -15.57 -3.50 19.88
C GLU A 230 -16.88 -3.06 19.20
N LYS A 231 -17.22 -1.77 19.32
CA LYS A 231 -18.49 -1.18 18.88
C LYS A 231 -18.27 0.08 18.04
N PHE A 232 -19.03 0.20 16.96
CA PHE A 232 -19.05 1.32 16.04
C PHE A 232 -20.50 1.78 15.82
N TYR A 233 -20.68 3.00 15.31
CA TYR A 233 -21.97 3.68 15.36
C TYR A 233 -22.28 4.33 14.00
N LEU A 234 -23.34 3.83 13.35
CA LEU A 234 -23.91 4.45 12.16
C LEU A 234 -24.80 5.64 12.52
N ARG A 235 -24.84 6.62 11.62
CA ARG A 235 -25.58 7.88 11.79
C ARG A 235 -26.54 8.18 10.64
N ASP A 236 -27.54 9.00 10.92
CA ASP A 236 -28.54 9.46 9.92
C ASP A 236 -27.98 10.47 8.90
N GLY A 237 -26.78 10.99 9.15
CA GLY A 237 -26.05 11.92 8.31
C GLY A 237 -24.60 12.05 8.77
N PRO A 238 -23.72 12.72 8.00
CA PRO A 238 -22.37 13.03 8.45
C PRO A 238 -22.40 13.82 9.77
N ALA A 239 -21.74 13.30 10.80
CA ALA A 239 -21.80 13.82 12.18
C ALA A 239 -23.24 13.98 12.74
N GLY A 240 -24.19 13.21 12.22
CA GLY A 240 -25.59 13.21 12.60
C GLY A 240 -25.88 12.45 13.89
N LYS A 241 -27.17 12.15 14.10
CA LYS A 241 -27.63 11.37 15.26
C LYS A 241 -27.27 9.91 15.07
N TYR A 242 -27.02 9.24 16.19
CA TYR A 242 -26.87 7.79 16.23
C TYR A 242 -28.16 7.11 15.70
N VAL A 243 -27.98 6.12 14.84
CA VAL A 243 -29.07 5.29 14.29
C VAL A 243 -28.88 3.82 14.64
N HIS A 244 -27.68 3.28 14.47
CA HIS A 244 -27.42 1.84 14.61
C HIS A 244 -26.03 1.54 15.17
N GLU A 245 -25.89 0.52 16.02
CA GLU A 245 -24.61 0.02 16.55
C GLU A 245 -24.19 -1.20 15.73
N ILE A 246 -22.92 -1.24 15.32
CA ILE A 246 -22.34 -2.38 14.60
C ILE A 246 -21.08 -2.88 15.30
N SER A 247 -20.80 -4.17 15.14
CA SER A 247 -19.63 -4.79 15.75
C SER A 247 -18.34 -4.49 14.98
N SER A 248 -17.20 -4.85 15.56
CA SER A 248 -15.95 -5.01 14.81
C SER A 248 -16.10 -6.06 13.71
N ASN A 249 -15.35 -5.89 12.61
CA ASN A 249 -15.39 -6.72 11.40
C ASN A 249 -16.74 -6.77 10.67
N GLN A 250 -17.64 -5.81 10.91
CA GLN A 250 -18.87 -5.68 10.16
C GLN A 250 -18.53 -5.25 8.72
N LEU A 251 -18.86 -6.09 7.75
CA LEU A 251 -18.73 -5.78 6.33
C LEU A 251 -19.81 -4.79 5.88
N ALA A 252 -19.45 -3.90 4.95
CA ALA A 252 -20.35 -2.97 4.31
C ALA A 252 -19.83 -2.55 2.93
N LEU A 253 -20.72 -2.03 2.08
CA LEU A 253 -20.42 -1.38 0.80
C LEU A 253 -20.48 0.13 0.96
N ILE A 254 -19.49 0.86 0.43
CA ILE A 254 -19.59 2.33 0.32
C ILE A 254 -20.50 2.68 -0.85
N GLY A 255 -21.56 3.44 -0.58
CA GLY A 255 -22.43 3.97 -1.62
C GLY A 255 -22.40 5.49 -1.77
N GLU A 256 -21.96 6.25 -0.77
CA GLU A 256 -21.82 7.71 -0.90
C GLU A 256 -20.66 8.27 -0.07
N GLY A 257 -20.13 9.41 -0.49
CA GLY A 257 -19.03 10.13 0.18
C GLY A 257 -17.72 10.12 -0.61
N PRO A 258 -16.63 10.67 -0.04
CA PRO A 258 -16.55 11.25 1.30
C PRO A 258 -17.23 12.61 1.45
N VAL A 259 -17.77 12.89 2.64
CA VAL A 259 -18.19 14.23 3.09
C VAL A 259 -17.32 14.66 4.27
N LEU A 260 -16.63 15.79 4.16
CA LEU A 260 -15.85 16.36 5.28
C LEU A 260 -16.77 17.12 6.24
N GLN A 261 -16.94 16.62 7.46
CA GLN A 261 -17.72 17.30 8.50
C GLN A 261 -17.16 17.03 9.90
N ASN A 262 -17.10 18.09 10.72
CA ASN A 262 -16.58 18.05 12.10
C ASN A 262 -15.20 17.38 12.22
N GLY A 263 -14.36 17.58 11.20
CA GLY A 263 -13.01 17.06 11.11
C GLY A 263 -12.86 15.58 10.78
N TYR A 264 -13.89 14.96 10.20
CA TYR A 264 -13.85 13.59 9.71
C TYR A 264 -14.36 13.52 8.28
N TYR A 265 -13.78 12.62 7.49
CA TYR A 265 -14.38 12.19 6.24
C TYR A 265 -15.43 11.12 6.56
N TRP A 266 -16.68 11.37 6.17
CA TRP A 266 -17.81 10.48 6.39
C TRP A 266 -18.20 9.76 5.11
N TYR A 267 -18.54 8.48 5.23
CA TYR A 267 -19.07 7.68 4.14
C TYR A 267 -20.42 7.11 4.55
N LYS A 268 -21.36 7.08 3.60
CA LYS A 268 -22.58 6.30 3.74
C LYS A 268 -22.28 4.86 3.33
N VAL A 269 -22.54 3.95 4.25
CA VAL A 269 -22.31 2.52 4.05
C VAL A 269 -23.60 1.73 4.11
N TYR A 270 -23.67 0.68 3.30
CA TYR A 270 -24.77 -0.27 3.21
C TYR A 270 -24.29 -1.62 3.73
N ILE A 271 -24.92 -2.12 4.79
CA ILE A 271 -24.60 -3.43 5.38
C ILE A 271 -25.47 -4.51 4.76
N ASP A 272 -26.75 -4.21 4.64
CA ASP A 272 -27.77 -5.04 4.01
C ASP A 272 -28.92 -4.13 3.54
N ASP A 273 -29.94 -4.71 2.91
CA ASP A 273 -31.10 -3.98 2.35
C ASP A 273 -31.87 -3.12 3.37
N ASN A 274 -31.70 -3.39 4.68
CA ASN A 274 -32.42 -2.72 5.75
C ASN A 274 -31.52 -1.87 6.66
N THR A 275 -30.20 -1.97 6.51
CA THR A 275 -29.23 -1.37 7.42
C THR A 275 -28.21 -0.54 6.64
N GLU A 276 -28.36 0.78 6.74
CA GLU A 276 -27.44 1.76 6.19
C GLU A 276 -27.16 2.90 7.19
N GLY A 277 -26.10 3.66 6.94
CA GLY A 277 -25.86 4.91 7.63
C GLY A 277 -24.45 5.47 7.43
N TRP A 278 -24.19 6.61 8.04
CA TRP A 278 -22.94 7.33 7.92
C TRP A 278 -21.95 6.96 9.03
N ILE A 279 -20.70 6.72 8.67
CA ILE A 279 -19.61 6.39 9.60
C ILE A 279 -18.30 7.07 9.18
N GLU A 280 -17.45 7.38 10.14
CA GLU A 280 -16.15 8.00 9.92
C GLU A 280 -15.18 7.04 9.21
N ARG A 281 -14.44 7.57 8.23
CA ARG A 281 -13.35 6.90 7.52
C ARG A 281 -12.41 6.14 8.48
N ASN A 282 -12.03 6.77 9.60
CA ASN A 282 -10.98 6.30 10.52
C ASN A 282 -11.25 4.89 11.12
N PHE A 283 -12.49 4.39 10.98
CA PHE A 283 -12.93 3.11 11.48
C PHE A 283 -13.24 2.08 10.38
N LEU A 284 -13.06 2.45 9.11
CA LEU A 284 -13.27 1.58 7.97
C LEU A 284 -11.92 1.12 7.41
N LEU A 285 -11.79 -0.18 7.19
CA LEU A 285 -10.73 -0.77 6.39
C LEU A 285 -11.31 -1.26 5.06
N ARG A 286 -10.77 -0.79 3.94
CA ARG A 286 -11.06 -1.30 2.61
C ARG A 286 -10.54 -2.72 2.46
N THR A 287 -11.35 -3.56 1.86
CA THR A 287 -11.13 -5.00 1.71
C THR A 287 -11.35 -5.47 0.27
N GLY A 288 -11.85 -4.61 -0.61
CA GLY A 288 -12.19 -4.96 -1.97
C GLY A 288 -12.99 -3.86 -2.65
N ASP A 289 -13.55 -4.16 -3.81
CA ASP A 289 -14.51 -3.34 -4.53
C ASP A 289 -15.46 -4.20 -5.39
N ILE A 290 -16.53 -3.59 -5.90
CA ILE A 290 -17.54 -4.27 -6.71
C ILE A 290 -17.01 -4.83 -8.05
N GLU A 291 -15.88 -4.33 -8.55
CA GLU A 291 -15.33 -4.70 -9.85
C GLU A 291 -14.48 -5.98 -9.74
N TYR A 292 -13.61 -6.03 -8.73
CA TYR A 292 -12.66 -7.14 -8.54
C TYR A 292 -12.97 -8.04 -7.33
N GLY A 293 -14.05 -7.77 -6.62
CA GLY A 293 -14.39 -8.51 -5.41
C GLY A 293 -13.48 -8.17 -4.23
N ARG A 294 -13.26 -9.15 -3.34
CA ARG A 294 -12.34 -9.00 -2.21
C ARG A 294 -10.90 -9.02 -2.73
N TYR A 295 -10.08 -8.10 -2.24
CA TYR A 295 -8.65 -8.07 -2.56
C TYR A 295 -7.95 -9.31 -2.02
N ALA A 296 -7.17 -9.96 -2.89
CA ALA A 296 -6.44 -11.19 -2.56
C ALA A 296 -5.17 -10.94 -1.74
N PHE A 297 -4.62 -9.72 -1.79
CA PHE A 297 -3.36 -9.36 -1.15
C PHE A 297 -3.59 -8.42 0.05
N GLU A 298 -2.94 -8.68 1.19
CA GLU A 298 -3.17 -7.90 2.42
C GLU A 298 -2.58 -6.48 2.39
N ASP A 299 -1.61 -6.24 1.52
CA ASP A 299 -0.82 -5.01 1.44
C ASP A 299 -1.29 -4.02 0.38
N ILE A 300 -2.26 -4.38 -0.47
CA ILE A 300 -2.74 -3.48 -1.55
C ILE A 300 -3.94 -2.62 -1.15
N SER A 301 -4.54 -2.85 0.02
CA SER A 301 -5.79 -2.18 0.44
C SER A 301 -5.71 -0.65 0.47
N PHE A 302 -4.52 -0.07 0.58
CA PHE A 302 -4.30 1.38 0.54
C PHE A 302 -3.46 1.83 -0.67
N HIS A 303 -3.01 0.89 -1.50
CA HIS A 303 -2.07 1.17 -2.57
C HIS A 303 -2.77 1.67 -3.84
N TRP A 304 -2.13 2.57 -4.60
CA TRP A 304 -2.70 3.13 -5.83
C TRP A 304 -2.92 2.07 -6.92
N ALA A 305 -2.03 1.08 -6.99
CA ALA A 305 -2.08 0.00 -7.98
C ALA A 305 -3.07 -1.12 -7.65
N ARG A 306 -3.86 -1.02 -6.57
CA ARG A 306 -4.70 -2.13 -6.09
C ARG A 306 -5.58 -2.76 -7.17
N LYS A 307 -6.27 -1.94 -7.97
CA LYS A 307 -7.20 -2.40 -9.02
C LYS A 307 -6.42 -3.02 -10.18
N ILE A 308 -5.30 -2.41 -10.56
CA ILE A 308 -4.38 -2.94 -11.59
C ILE A 308 -3.87 -4.33 -11.19
N ILE A 309 -3.45 -4.49 -9.93
CA ILE A 309 -2.95 -5.78 -9.43
C ILE A 309 -4.06 -6.83 -9.46
N MET A 310 -5.29 -6.47 -9.06
CA MET A 310 -6.43 -7.39 -9.13
C MET A 310 -6.87 -7.70 -10.57
N GLU A 311 -6.78 -6.75 -11.49
CA GLU A 311 -7.00 -6.96 -12.92
C GLU A 311 -6.01 -7.99 -13.46
N LEU A 312 -4.71 -7.82 -13.18
CA LEU A 312 -3.69 -8.77 -13.62
C LEU A 312 -3.80 -10.13 -12.95
N LEU A 313 -4.32 -10.20 -11.72
CA LEU A 313 -4.66 -11.46 -11.06
C LEU A 313 -5.79 -12.17 -11.80
N GLY A 314 -6.86 -11.46 -12.15
CA GLY A 314 -7.97 -12.02 -12.94
C GLY A 314 -7.58 -12.47 -14.35
N LYS A 315 -6.46 -11.96 -14.87
CA LYS A 315 -5.85 -12.35 -16.16
C LYS A 315 -4.78 -13.44 -16.03
N ASP A 316 -4.58 -14.03 -14.85
CA ASP A 316 -3.52 -15.02 -14.53
C ASP A 316 -2.06 -14.53 -14.78
N ILE A 317 -1.88 -13.23 -15.00
CA ILE A 317 -0.57 -12.58 -15.18
C ILE A 317 0.15 -12.49 -13.82
N VAL A 318 -0.58 -12.10 -12.78
CA VAL A 318 -0.11 -12.12 -11.38
C VAL A 318 -0.66 -13.37 -10.70
N SER A 319 0.19 -14.10 -9.98
CA SER A 319 -0.22 -15.28 -9.21
C SER A 319 -0.71 -14.90 -7.79
N GLU A 320 -1.57 -15.73 -7.20
CA GLU A 320 -2.01 -15.57 -5.81
C GLU A 320 -0.85 -15.69 -4.80
N ALA A 321 -0.88 -14.83 -3.77
CA ALA A 321 0.03 -14.86 -2.62
C ALA A 321 -0.60 -14.09 -1.44
N GLU A 322 -0.03 -14.21 -0.24
CA GLU A 322 -0.48 -13.43 0.94
C GLU A 322 -0.22 -11.92 0.75
N TYR A 323 0.92 -11.56 0.16
CA TYR A 323 1.35 -10.17 -0.08
C TYR A 323 1.81 -9.99 -1.52
N PHE A 324 1.45 -8.86 -2.12
CA PHE A 324 1.95 -8.49 -3.45
C PHE A 324 3.32 -7.81 -3.38
N ASN A 325 3.64 -7.14 -2.27
CA ASN A 325 4.78 -6.28 -2.03
C ASN A 325 4.93 -5.16 -3.08
N PRO A 326 3.93 -4.27 -3.23
CA PRO A 326 3.85 -3.33 -4.35
C PRO A 326 5.03 -2.36 -4.43
N ASP A 327 5.60 -1.96 -3.30
CA ASP A 327 6.68 -0.98 -3.23
C ASP A 327 8.09 -1.59 -3.28
N ASN A 328 8.20 -2.93 -3.23
CA ASN A 328 9.49 -3.59 -3.42
C ASN A 328 9.97 -3.44 -4.87
N TYR A 329 11.28 -3.32 -5.06
CA TYR A 329 11.84 -3.33 -6.40
C TYR A 329 11.68 -4.69 -7.06
N ILE A 330 11.30 -4.68 -8.33
CA ILE A 330 11.13 -5.90 -9.13
C ILE A 330 12.48 -6.36 -9.68
N THR A 331 12.74 -7.66 -9.69
CA THR A 331 13.93 -8.22 -10.35
C THR A 331 13.73 -8.34 -11.87
N LYS A 332 14.83 -8.47 -12.61
CA LYS A 332 14.78 -8.76 -14.06
C LYS A 332 14.02 -10.06 -14.34
N GLU A 333 14.23 -11.11 -13.52
CA GLU A 333 13.49 -12.39 -13.61
C GLU A 333 11.99 -12.18 -13.45
N GLU A 334 11.55 -11.52 -12.38
CA GLU A 334 10.13 -11.27 -12.10
C GLU A 334 9.47 -10.46 -13.22
N PHE A 335 10.15 -9.46 -13.76
CA PHE A 335 9.63 -8.68 -14.86
C PHE A 335 9.45 -9.51 -16.13
N CYS A 336 10.42 -10.36 -16.49
CA CYS A 336 10.32 -11.27 -17.63
C CYS A 336 9.17 -12.28 -17.47
N ILE A 337 8.94 -12.80 -16.26
CA ILE A 337 7.78 -13.67 -15.98
C ILE A 337 6.47 -12.93 -16.26
N LEU A 338 6.30 -11.72 -15.69
CA LEU A 338 5.09 -10.94 -15.90
C LEU A 338 4.90 -10.56 -17.37
N LEU A 339 5.98 -10.20 -18.08
CA LEU A 339 5.93 -9.86 -19.50
C LEU A 339 5.53 -11.06 -20.35
N SER A 340 6.17 -12.22 -20.13
CA SER A 340 5.87 -13.47 -20.84
C SER A 340 4.39 -13.84 -20.70
N LYS A 341 3.88 -13.87 -19.46
CA LYS A 341 2.46 -14.12 -19.19
C LYS A 341 1.53 -13.08 -19.82
N THR A 342 1.93 -11.81 -19.84
CA THR A 342 1.15 -10.74 -20.49
C THR A 342 1.04 -10.95 -21.99
N LEU A 343 2.13 -11.35 -22.65
CA LEU A 343 2.16 -11.64 -24.08
C LEU A 343 1.36 -12.90 -24.43
N ASP A 344 1.45 -13.94 -23.60
CA ASP A 344 0.68 -15.17 -23.78
C ASP A 344 -0.82 -14.93 -23.58
N TYR A 345 -1.20 -14.14 -22.57
CA TYR A 345 -2.59 -13.71 -22.37
C TYR A 345 -3.12 -12.95 -23.60
N ALA A 346 -2.36 -11.97 -24.12
CA ALA A 346 -2.79 -11.19 -25.28
C ALA A 346 -3.03 -12.07 -26.51
N ARG A 347 -2.12 -13.02 -26.80
CA ARG A 347 -2.27 -13.97 -27.92
C ARG A 347 -3.49 -14.88 -27.77
N TYR A 348 -3.72 -15.40 -26.57
CA TYR A 348 -4.84 -16.30 -26.31
C TYR A 348 -6.18 -15.57 -26.45
N ASP A 349 -6.29 -14.36 -25.91
CA ASP A 349 -7.50 -13.55 -25.97
C ASP A 349 -7.84 -13.14 -27.41
N ASP A 350 -6.83 -12.78 -28.22
CA ASP A 350 -7.01 -12.51 -29.65
C ASP A 350 -7.52 -13.74 -30.43
N ALA A 351 -7.05 -14.94 -30.09
CA ALA A 351 -7.50 -16.19 -30.70
C ALA A 351 -8.94 -16.58 -30.29
N LEU A 352 -9.35 -16.27 -29.07
CA LEU A 352 -10.73 -16.45 -28.62
C LEU A 352 -11.70 -15.50 -29.34
N LYS A 353 -11.28 -14.27 -29.60
CA LYS A 353 -12.11 -13.32 -30.36
C LYS A 353 -12.24 -13.71 -31.82
N SER A 354 -11.14 -14.07 -32.49
CA SER A 354 -11.21 -14.46 -33.90
C SER A 354 -12.14 -15.67 -34.09
N SER A 355 -12.15 -16.62 -33.14
CA SER A 355 -13.09 -17.75 -33.16
C SER A 355 -14.54 -17.35 -32.84
N ALA A 356 -14.77 -16.40 -31.93
CA ALA A 356 -16.12 -15.90 -31.63
C ALA A 356 -16.72 -15.07 -32.80
N ASP A 357 -15.92 -14.23 -33.45
CA ASP A 357 -16.33 -13.45 -34.63
C ASP A 357 -16.64 -14.36 -35.83
N GLU A 358 -15.92 -15.48 -35.98
CA GLU A 358 -16.20 -16.51 -36.98
C GLU A 358 -17.54 -17.22 -36.70
N GLU A 359 -17.84 -17.59 -35.45
CA GLU A 359 -19.13 -18.20 -35.07
C GLU A 359 -20.32 -17.24 -35.27
N GLU A 360 -20.17 -15.95 -34.94
CA GLU A 360 -21.22 -14.94 -35.12
C GLU A 360 -21.46 -14.60 -36.61
N SER A 361 -20.44 -14.74 -37.46
CA SER A 361 -20.58 -14.57 -38.91
C SER A 361 -21.30 -15.74 -39.60
N VAL A 362 -21.16 -16.96 -39.09
CA VAL A 362 -21.80 -18.18 -39.64
C VAL A 362 -23.29 -18.26 -39.28
N GLU A 363 -23.70 -17.75 -38.11
CA GLU A 363 -25.12 -17.69 -37.73
C GLU A 363 -25.94 -16.68 -38.55
N SER A 364 -25.28 -15.75 -39.27
CA SER A 364 -25.96 -14.78 -40.13
C SER A 364 -26.24 -15.26 -41.57
N GLU A 365 -25.69 -16.41 -41.99
CA GLU A 365 -25.85 -16.94 -43.36
C GLU A 365 -26.67 -18.24 -43.49
N THR A 366 -27.34 -18.73 -42.44
CA THR A 366 -28.18 -19.94 -42.56
C THR A 366 -29.61 -19.74 -42.09
N ASP A 367 -30.39 -19.02 -42.91
CA ASP A 367 -31.85 -19.08 -42.89
C ASP A 367 -32.35 -19.72 -44.20
N SER A 368 -32.34 -21.06 -44.25
CA SER A 368 -33.30 -21.93 -44.95
C SER A 368 -32.71 -23.33 -45.22
N GLU A 369 -33.05 -24.30 -44.36
CA GLU A 369 -33.79 -25.53 -44.74
C GLU A 369 -33.78 -26.55 -43.57
N GLU A 370 -34.99 -27.04 -43.26
CA GLU A 370 -35.31 -28.05 -42.24
C GLU A 370 -35.15 -29.51 -42.77
N PRO A 371 -35.22 -30.54 -41.90
CA PRO A 371 -34.31 -31.69 -41.92
C PRO A 371 -34.91 -32.97 -42.50
N SER A 372 -34.04 -33.93 -42.92
CA SER A 372 -34.39 -35.36 -42.83
C SER A 372 -33.19 -36.32 -42.92
N SER A 373 -33.28 -37.35 -42.06
CA SER A 373 -32.76 -38.74 -42.14
C SER A 373 -31.28 -39.07 -41.81
N GLU A 374 -31.12 -39.76 -40.67
CA GLU A 374 -30.13 -40.80 -40.35
C GLU A 374 -30.42 -42.12 -41.12
N PRO A 375 -29.58 -43.19 -41.01
CA PRO A 375 -28.12 -43.27 -40.95
C PRO A 375 -27.56 -44.36 -41.91
N GLU A 376 -26.29 -44.29 -42.32
CA GLU A 376 -25.58 -45.48 -42.84
C GLU A 376 -24.12 -45.50 -42.37
N GLU A 377 -23.76 -46.58 -41.66
CA GLU A 377 -22.39 -47.07 -41.50
C GLU A 377 -21.86 -47.52 -42.87
N THR A 378 -20.68 -47.03 -43.26
CA THR A 378 -19.72 -47.87 -44.01
C THR A 378 -18.30 -47.37 -43.78
N SER A 379 -17.48 -48.30 -43.29
CA SER A 379 -16.03 -48.33 -43.29
C SER A 379 -15.42 -47.93 -44.64
N LEU A 380 -14.36 -47.12 -44.63
CA LEU A 380 -13.22 -47.16 -45.55
C LEU A 380 -12.13 -46.20 -45.03
N GLU A 381 -10.95 -46.73 -44.70
CA GLU A 381 -9.69 -45.96 -44.65
C GLU A 381 -9.46 -45.29 -46.02
N PRO A 382 -8.80 -44.12 -46.07
CA PRO A 382 -7.39 -44.20 -46.50
C PRO A 382 -6.45 -43.12 -45.92
N GLU A 383 -5.17 -43.50 -45.98
CA GLU A 383 -4.01 -42.67 -46.35
C GLU A 383 -3.62 -41.47 -45.47
N ALA A 384 -2.53 -41.70 -44.73
CA ALA A 384 -1.61 -40.68 -44.29
C ALA A 384 -1.07 -39.89 -45.50
N THR A 385 -1.44 -38.62 -45.58
CA THR A 385 -0.70 -37.60 -46.34
C THR A 385 -0.08 -36.64 -45.35
N GLU A 386 1.24 -36.74 -45.22
CA GLU A 386 2.10 -35.70 -44.65
C GLU A 386 1.81 -34.37 -45.37
N SER A 387 1.39 -33.35 -44.63
CA SER A 387 1.47 -31.96 -45.06
C SER A 387 2.38 -31.21 -44.10
N GLU A 388 3.54 -30.87 -44.65
CA GLU A 388 4.65 -30.09 -44.12
C GLU A 388 4.24 -29.02 -43.11
N HIS A 389 4.56 -29.25 -41.83
CA HIS A 389 4.85 -28.16 -40.92
C HIS A 389 6.21 -27.60 -41.31
N GLU A 390 6.24 -26.36 -41.82
CA GLU A 390 7.48 -25.59 -41.91
C GLU A 390 8.05 -25.41 -40.50
N GLU A 391 8.99 -26.27 -40.13
CA GLU A 391 9.92 -26.03 -39.03
C GLU A 391 10.67 -24.74 -39.34
N ILE A 392 10.33 -23.67 -38.63
CA ILE A 392 11.25 -22.55 -38.45
C ILE A 392 12.42 -23.09 -37.63
N SER A 393 13.46 -23.51 -38.34
CA SER A 393 14.74 -23.96 -37.81
C SER A 393 15.45 -22.81 -37.08
N SER A 394 15.13 -22.58 -35.81
CA SER A 394 16.05 -21.91 -34.89
C SER A 394 17.16 -22.90 -34.51
N LYS A 395 18.42 -22.53 -34.73
CA LYS A 395 19.58 -23.40 -34.48
C LYS A 395 19.61 -23.90 -33.01
N PRO A 396 19.85 -25.20 -32.77
CA PRO A 396 20.02 -25.77 -31.42
C PRO A 396 21.20 -25.23 -30.61
N GLU A 397 22.15 -24.53 -31.25
CA GLU A 397 23.36 -24.01 -30.59
C GLU A 397 23.15 -22.71 -29.79
N GLU A 398 22.24 -21.81 -30.20
CA GLU A 398 21.99 -20.53 -29.48
C GLU A 398 21.18 -20.73 -28.19
N THR A 399 20.22 -21.67 -28.20
CA THR A 399 19.44 -22.04 -27.01
C THR A 399 20.28 -22.76 -25.96
N ALA A 400 21.30 -23.52 -26.37
CA ALA A 400 22.22 -24.19 -25.45
C ALA A 400 23.18 -23.22 -24.73
N ASP A 401 23.57 -22.12 -25.38
CA ASP A 401 24.44 -21.07 -24.79
C ASP A 401 23.67 -20.19 -23.79
N PHE A 402 22.40 -19.91 -24.07
CA PHE A 402 21.50 -19.24 -23.12
C PHE A 402 21.32 -20.07 -21.83
N LEU A 403 21.08 -21.38 -21.96
CA LEU A 403 20.88 -22.30 -20.82
C LEU A 403 22.14 -22.51 -19.96
N GLN A 404 23.35 -22.25 -20.46
CA GLN A 404 24.56 -22.25 -19.62
C GLN A 404 24.61 -21.06 -18.65
N GLY A 405 23.83 -20.01 -18.90
CA GLY A 405 23.73 -18.84 -18.04
C GLY A 405 22.56 -18.85 -17.05
N THR A 406 21.68 -19.86 -17.10
CA THR A 406 20.46 -19.93 -16.29
C THR A 406 20.64 -20.60 -14.93
N GLU A 407 21.88 -20.92 -14.50
CA GLU A 407 22.14 -21.57 -13.20
C GLU A 407 21.59 -20.78 -12.00
N ASN A 408 21.38 -19.48 -12.16
CA ASN A 408 20.85 -18.57 -11.14
C ASN A 408 19.37 -18.17 -11.36
N ILE A 409 18.70 -18.74 -12.37
CA ILE A 409 17.26 -18.55 -12.59
C ILE A 409 16.51 -19.63 -11.82
N ASN A 410 15.40 -19.27 -11.17
CA ASN A 410 14.57 -20.26 -10.52
C ASN A 410 14.03 -21.26 -11.56
N PRO A 411 14.09 -22.60 -11.35
CA PRO A 411 13.69 -23.58 -12.36
C PRO A 411 12.30 -23.36 -12.99
N TRP A 412 11.33 -22.82 -12.25
CA TRP A 412 9.99 -22.53 -12.77
C TRP A 412 9.93 -21.25 -13.61
N ALA A 413 10.89 -20.33 -13.46
CA ALA A 413 10.97 -19.07 -14.19
C ALA A 413 11.64 -19.22 -15.57
N VAL A 414 12.43 -20.28 -15.76
CA VAL A 414 13.27 -20.51 -16.96
C VAL A 414 12.47 -20.40 -18.25
N GLU A 415 11.33 -21.07 -18.35
CA GLU A 415 10.48 -21.06 -19.55
C GLU A 415 10.01 -19.65 -19.91
N TYR A 416 9.62 -18.86 -18.90
CA TYR A 416 9.13 -17.50 -19.14
C TYR A 416 10.24 -16.57 -19.61
N VAL A 417 11.42 -16.66 -19.01
CA VAL A 417 12.59 -15.85 -19.41
C VAL A 417 13.04 -16.27 -20.81
N GLU A 418 13.05 -17.58 -21.11
CA GLU A 418 13.38 -18.11 -22.43
C GLU A 418 12.38 -17.63 -23.50
N ASN A 419 11.08 -17.55 -23.19
CA ASN A 419 10.07 -16.99 -24.10
C ASN A 419 10.40 -15.54 -24.48
N VAL A 420 10.65 -14.69 -23.48
CA VAL A 420 11.01 -13.27 -23.71
C VAL A 420 12.29 -13.13 -24.52
N TYR A 421 13.29 -13.97 -24.24
CA TYR A 421 14.56 -14.01 -25.00
C TYR A 421 14.33 -14.42 -26.47
N LYS A 422 13.57 -15.49 -26.72
CA LYS A 422 13.25 -15.98 -28.07
C LYS A 422 12.49 -14.94 -28.92
N LEU A 423 11.76 -14.03 -28.28
CA LEU A 423 11.07 -12.93 -28.97
C LEU A 423 12.00 -11.75 -29.30
N GLY A 424 13.29 -11.81 -28.96
CA GLY A 424 14.24 -10.73 -29.21
C GLY A 424 13.93 -9.45 -28.43
N LEU A 425 13.26 -9.59 -27.28
CA LEU A 425 12.96 -8.48 -26.37
C LEU A 425 14.13 -8.21 -25.42
N VAL A 426 15.03 -9.18 -25.27
CA VAL A 426 16.20 -9.12 -24.39
C VAL A 426 17.38 -9.73 -25.14
N ASP A 427 18.40 -8.92 -25.43
CA ASP A 427 19.51 -9.28 -26.33
C ASP A 427 20.64 -10.07 -25.66
N GLU A 428 20.83 -9.90 -24.34
CA GLU A 428 21.94 -10.50 -23.58
C GLU A 428 21.43 -11.37 -22.43
N LEU A 429 22.32 -12.23 -21.94
CA LEU A 429 22.09 -13.02 -20.73
C LEU A 429 21.89 -12.07 -19.53
N ILE A 430 20.63 -11.86 -19.15
CA ILE A 430 20.29 -11.01 -18.01
C ILE A 430 20.81 -11.62 -16.71
N ASN A 431 21.20 -10.76 -15.77
CA ASN A 431 21.35 -11.20 -14.39
C ASN A 431 19.96 -11.23 -13.72
N PRO A 432 19.36 -12.42 -13.51
CA PRO A 432 17.95 -12.55 -13.11
C PRO A 432 17.64 -11.91 -11.76
N LEU A 433 18.61 -11.89 -10.84
CA LEU A 433 18.44 -11.42 -9.47
C LEU A 433 18.66 -9.92 -9.29
N GLU A 434 19.13 -9.21 -10.33
CA GLU A 434 19.31 -7.77 -10.28
C GLU A 434 17.96 -7.04 -10.37
N TYR A 435 17.82 -5.94 -9.62
CA TYR A 435 16.65 -5.07 -9.75
C TYR A 435 16.64 -4.34 -11.09
N LEU A 436 15.48 -4.27 -11.71
CA LEU A 436 15.31 -3.69 -13.05
C LEU A 436 15.21 -2.17 -12.98
N LYS A 437 16.06 -1.47 -13.75
CA LYS A 437 15.97 -0.01 -13.92
C LYS A 437 14.92 0.37 -14.95
N ARG A 438 14.41 1.60 -14.83
CA ARG A 438 13.40 2.14 -15.74
C ARG A 438 13.84 2.20 -17.20
N LYS A 439 15.10 2.54 -17.48
CA LYS A 439 15.64 2.54 -18.84
C LYS A 439 15.73 1.12 -19.43
N GLU A 440 16.14 0.15 -18.62
CA GLU A 440 16.23 -1.25 -19.05
C GLU A 440 14.85 -1.81 -19.37
N ALA A 441 13.84 -1.53 -18.52
CA ALA A 441 12.46 -1.90 -18.80
C ALA A 441 11.92 -1.26 -20.08
N ALA A 442 12.28 0.00 -20.35
CA ALA A 442 11.91 0.66 -21.60
C ALA A 442 12.51 -0.05 -22.81
N VAL A 443 13.78 -0.46 -22.75
CA VAL A 443 14.45 -1.23 -23.80
C VAL A 443 13.76 -2.59 -24.00
N PHE A 444 13.48 -3.32 -22.92
CA PHE A 444 12.85 -4.65 -22.98
C PHE A 444 11.52 -4.67 -23.74
N ILE A 445 10.73 -3.59 -23.63
CA ILE A 445 9.37 -3.53 -24.19
C ILE A 445 9.26 -2.61 -25.40
N ALA A 446 10.31 -1.89 -25.78
CA ALA A 446 10.25 -0.94 -26.90
C ALA A 446 9.98 -1.64 -28.23
N ASN A 447 10.57 -2.83 -28.45
CA ASN A 447 10.39 -3.59 -29.68
C ASN A 447 8.97 -4.14 -29.87
N LEU A 448 8.11 -4.07 -28.85
CA LEU A 448 6.69 -4.42 -28.96
C LEU A 448 5.85 -3.33 -29.66
N PHE A 449 6.38 -2.12 -29.83
CA PHE A 449 5.60 -0.98 -30.30
C PHE A 449 6.31 -0.15 -31.36
N GLU A 450 5.53 0.40 -32.27
CA GLU A 450 6.00 1.41 -33.21
C GLU A 450 5.71 2.83 -32.71
N ILE A 451 6.49 3.80 -33.17
CA ILE A 451 6.21 5.22 -32.93
C ILE A 451 5.27 5.70 -34.04
N SER A 452 4.06 6.15 -33.66
CA SER A 452 3.11 6.71 -34.63
C SER A 452 3.71 7.90 -35.38
N LYS A 453 3.27 8.11 -36.63
CA LYS A 453 3.77 9.20 -37.49
C LYS A 453 3.61 10.60 -36.86
N GLU A 454 2.61 10.77 -36.01
CA GLU A 454 2.38 12.02 -35.26
C GLU A 454 3.54 12.39 -34.33
N PHE A 455 4.20 11.37 -33.75
CA PHE A 455 5.30 11.57 -32.82
C PHE A 455 6.68 11.37 -33.46
N SER A 456 6.76 11.18 -34.79
CA SER A 456 8.06 10.94 -35.45
C SER A 456 9.04 12.10 -35.24
N SER A 457 8.55 13.34 -35.29
CA SER A 457 9.34 14.56 -35.10
C SER A 457 9.55 14.97 -33.64
N LEU A 458 8.95 14.27 -32.68
CA LEU A 458 9.12 14.58 -31.26
C LEU A 458 10.57 14.32 -30.84
N ASP A 459 11.27 15.36 -30.37
CA ASP A 459 12.53 15.19 -29.66
C ASP A 459 12.24 14.96 -28.17
N ILE A 460 12.41 13.70 -27.74
CA ILE A 460 12.11 13.29 -26.37
C ILE A 460 12.98 14.01 -25.32
N LYS A 461 14.14 14.54 -25.71
CA LYS A 461 15.02 15.34 -24.82
C LYS A 461 14.41 16.68 -24.43
N THR A 462 13.41 17.15 -25.18
CA THR A 462 12.63 18.34 -24.82
C THR A 462 11.56 18.05 -23.77
N VAL A 463 11.21 16.77 -23.59
CA VAL A 463 10.23 16.30 -22.60
C VAL A 463 10.93 15.89 -21.31
N PHE A 464 12.07 15.19 -21.43
CA PHE A 464 12.85 14.71 -20.28
C PHE A 464 14.27 15.27 -20.33
N THR A 465 14.67 15.98 -19.27
CA THR A 465 16.00 16.62 -19.20
C THR A 465 17.07 15.72 -18.62
N ASP A 466 16.69 14.59 -18.02
CA ASP A 466 17.58 13.66 -17.30
C ASP A 466 17.96 12.41 -18.12
N ILE A 467 17.82 12.48 -19.45
CA ILE A 467 18.14 11.38 -20.38
C ILE A 467 19.26 11.73 -21.36
N GLU A 468 20.01 12.81 -21.11
CA GLU A 468 21.07 13.29 -22.01
C GLU A 468 22.24 12.30 -22.12
N ASP A 469 22.53 11.59 -21.04
CA ASP A 469 23.63 10.61 -20.94
C ASP A 469 23.26 9.23 -21.50
N LEU A 470 22.01 9.03 -21.94
CA LEU A 470 21.57 7.77 -22.54
C LEU A 470 22.09 7.64 -23.98
N ASN A 471 22.33 6.41 -24.41
CA ASN A 471 22.71 6.12 -25.79
C ASN A 471 21.51 6.25 -26.76
N GLU A 472 21.75 6.20 -28.07
CA GLU A 472 20.70 6.42 -29.08
C GLU A 472 19.56 5.40 -28.99
N GLU A 473 19.88 4.15 -28.67
CA GLU A 473 18.90 3.06 -28.54
C GLU A 473 18.02 3.27 -27.30
N GLU A 474 18.63 3.57 -26.15
CA GLU A 474 17.92 3.89 -24.91
C GLU A 474 17.01 5.12 -25.09
N ILE A 475 17.49 6.17 -25.76
CA ILE A 475 16.67 7.36 -26.07
C ILE A 475 15.48 6.98 -26.95
N LYS A 476 15.69 6.15 -27.97
CA LYS A 476 14.62 5.65 -28.84
C LYS A 476 13.61 4.80 -28.05
N ALA A 477 14.08 3.94 -27.16
CA ALA A 477 13.24 3.11 -26.30
C ALA A 477 12.36 3.98 -25.39
N VAL A 478 12.97 4.96 -24.69
CA VAL A 478 12.24 5.92 -23.84
C VAL A 478 11.18 6.68 -24.66
N LYS A 479 11.52 7.16 -25.86
CA LYS A 479 10.56 7.80 -26.76
C LYS A 479 9.39 6.87 -27.09
N THR A 480 9.70 5.61 -27.44
CA THR A 480 8.70 4.62 -27.86
C THR A 480 7.70 4.30 -26.75
N VAL A 481 8.17 4.01 -25.54
CA VAL A 481 7.28 3.70 -24.41
C VAL A 481 6.49 4.91 -23.93
N TYR A 482 7.04 6.12 -24.09
CA TYR A 482 6.35 7.37 -23.77
C TYR A 482 5.23 7.67 -24.76
N THR A 483 5.51 7.63 -26.07
CA THR A 483 4.50 7.96 -27.09
C THR A 483 3.36 6.94 -27.14
N ASN A 484 3.62 5.70 -26.74
CA ASN A 484 2.60 4.67 -26.61
C ASN A 484 1.84 4.70 -25.27
N SER A 485 2.15 5.65 -24.39
CA SER A 485 1.56 5.80 -23.05
C SER A 485 1.81 4.62 -22.09
N ILE A 486 2.78 3.76 -22.39
CA ILE A 486 3.18 2.62 -21.56
C ILE A 486 3.89 3.13 -20.29
N MET A 487 4.89 4.00 -20.45
CA MET A 487 5.64 4.60 -19.33
C MET A 487 5.58 6.13 -19.38
N SER A 488 5.43 6.76 -18.22
CA SER A 488 5.52 8.22 -18.03
C SER A 488 6.72 8.57 -17.14
N GLY A 489 7.08 9.86 -17.06
CA GLY A 489 8.07 10.35 -16.11
C GLY A 489 7.61 10.26 -14.64
N LYS A 490 8.55 10.28 -13.70
CA LYS A 490 8.26 10.28 -12.25
C LYS A 490 7.85 11.67 -11.73
N SER A 491 8.30 12.72 -12.40
CA SER A 491 7.89 14.10 -12.14
C SER A 491 7.98 14.92 -13.42
N SER A 492 7.50 16.16 -13.37
CA SER A 492 7.51 17.05 -14.54
C SER A 492 8.92 17.24 -15.07
N GLY A 493 9.16 16.81 -16.32
CA GLY A 493 10.46 16.94 -16.99
C GLY A 493 11.48 15.85 -16.67
N ILE A 494 11.14 14.83 -15.86
CA ILE A 494 12.09 13.85 -15.32
C ILE A 494 11.59 12.41 -15.56
N PHE A 495 12.37 11.61 -16.29
CA PHE A 495 12.10 10.20 -16.57
C PHE A 495 12.60 9.25 -15.47
N SER A 496 13.72 9.60 -14.83
CA SER A 496 14.48 8.83 -13.84
C SER A 496 15.02 7.49 -14.39
N PRO A 497 15.89 7.50 -15.42
CA PRO A 497 16.30 6.29 -16.13
C PRO A 497 17.02 5.24 -15.26
N ASP A 498 17.83 5.68 -14.29
CA ASP A 498 18.60 4.79 -13.41
C ASP A 498 17.86 4.41 -12.10
N SER A 499 16.64 4.89 -11.90
CA SER A 499 15.82 4.44 -10.77
C SER A 499 15.29 3.03 -11.02
N PHE A 500 15.30 2.20 -9.99
CA PHE A 500 14.68 0.88 -10.01
C PHE A 500 13.15 0.99 -10.12
N LEU A 501 12.55 0.03 -10.81
CA LEU A 501 11.10 -0.16 -10.88
C LEU A 501 10.60 -0.90 -9.64
N THR A 502 9.49 -0.43 -9.10
CA THR A 502 8.70 -1.16 -8.11
C THR A 502 7.83 -2.22 -8.79
N ARG A 503 7.42 -3.24 -8.03
CA ARG A 503 6.49 -4.28 -8.50
C ARG A 503 5.14 -3.69 -8.94
N ALA A 504 4.66 -2.65 -8.29
CA ALA A 504 3.45 -1.93 -8.71
C ALA A 504 3.63 -1.14 -10.01
N GLU A 505 4.77 -0.48 -10.22
CA GLU A 505 5.07 0.16 -11.50
C GLU A 505 5.14 -0.87 -12.64
N ALA A 506 5.75 -2.03 -12.39
CA ALA A 506 5.77 -3.15 -13.35
C ALA A 506 4.37 -3.68 -13.66
N ALA A 507 3.51 -3.87 -12.65
CA ALA A 507 2.11 -4.24 -12.87
C ALA A 507 1.37 -3.21 -13.75
N ALA A 508 1.56 -1.92 -13.48
CA ALA A 508 0.97 -0.87 -14.31
C ALA A 508 1.48 -0.88 -15.76
N ILE A 509 2.76 -1.22 -15.98
CA ILE A 509 3.31 -1.43 -17.33
C ILE A 509 2.62 -2.61 -18.01
N MET A 510 2.48 -3.75 -17.32
CA MET A 510 1.85 -4.95 -17.91
C MET A 510 0.38 -4.75 -18.26
N ALA A 511 -0.40 -4.11 -17.39
CA ALA A 511 -1.80 -3.80 -17.70
C ALA A 511 -1.91 -2.91 -18.94
N LYS A 512 -1.01 -1.94 -19.10
CA LYS A 512 -0.97 -1.08 -20.29
C LYS A 512 -0.53 -1.82 -21.55
N ILE A 513 0.44 -2.73 -21.46
CA ILE A 513 0.85 -3.59 -22.58
C ILE A 513 -0.31 -4.49 -23.00
N SER A 514 -0.93 -5.20 -22.04
CA SER A 514 -2.12 -6.04 -22.25
C SER A 514 -3.21 -5.27 -22.99
N ASN A 515 -3.58 -4.09 -22.50
CA ASN A 515 -4.62 -3.27 -23.12
C ASN A 515 -4.21 -2.70 -24.49
N ARG A 516 -2.93 -2.38 -24.70
CA ARG A 516 -2.45 -1.84 -25.97
C ARG A 516 -2.43 -2.89 -27.08
N LEU A 517 -1.91 -4.07 -26.79
CA LEU A 517 -1.87 -5.18 -27.74
C LEU A 517 -3.29 -5.60 -28.12
N PHE A 518 -4.21 -5.63 -27.15
CA PHE A 518 -5.64 -5.87 -27.39
C PHE A 518 -6.32 -4.81 -28.27
N SER A 519 -5.95 -3.53 -28.11
CA SER A 519 -6.54 -2.42 -28.89
C SER A 519 -5.94 -2.24 -30.28
N GLY A 520 -4.92 -3.03 -30.63
CA GLY A 520 -4.00 -2.79 -31.75
C GLY A 520 -3.93 -3.89 -32.80
N LEU A 521 -4.84 -4.87 -32.76
CA LEU A 521 -5.05 -5.87 -33.82
C LEU A 521 -6.36 -5.62 -34.55
#